data_AF-A0A367YBT8-F1
#
_entry.id   AF-A0A367YBT8-F1
#
_cell.length_a   1.000
_cell.length_b   1.000
_cell.length_c   1.000
_cell.angle_alpha   90.00
_cell.angle_beta   90.00
_cell.angle_gamma   90.00
#
_symmetry.space_group_name_H-M   'P 1'
#
loop_
_entity.id
_entity.type
_entity.pdbx_description
1 polymer ?
#
loop_
_entity_poly.entity_id
_entity_poly.type
_entity_poly.pdbx_seq_one_letter_code
_entity_poly.pdbx_strand_id
1 'polypeptide(L)'
;MAPPVPVYSVGEIQSQYKAQLANPEKYQCQLKSITQHECTFRPSTIRANDPSTPPEIICLPFKRIFQRCLIPVTTKDEAGRKTRSEKWINIEITNEKTNHDLVEPESKYSKDVMDFLDAEREFKKFMEIESEGHV
;
A
#
# COMPACT_ATOMS: atom_id res chain seq x y z
N MET A 1 21.74 0.21 -9.64
CA MET A 1 20.44 0.73 -9.14
C MET A 1 19.37 -0.27 -9.53
N ALA A 2 18.47 -0.67 -8.63
CA ALA A 2 17.35 -1.54 -9.01
C ALA A 2 16.39 -0.75 -9.92
N PRO A 3 15.77 -1.38 -10.93
CA PRO A 3 14.77 -0.71 -11.75
C PRO A 3 13.57 -0.28 -10.88
N PRO A 4 12.87 0.80 -11.26
CA PRO A 4 11.70 1.26 -10.52
C PRO A 4 10.65 0.15 -10.46
N VAL A 5 10.08 -0.06 -9.27
CA VAL A 5 8.99 -1.01 -9.07
C VAL A 5 7.72 -0.37 -9.63
N PRO A 6 7.05 -1.00 -10.62
CA PRO A 6 5.79 -0.46 -11.15
C PRO A 6 4.71 -0.49 -10.08
N VAL A 7 3.99 0.63 -9.94
CA VAL A 7 2.82 0.76 -9.08
C VAL A 7 1.59 0.66 -9.97
N TYR A 8 0.74 -0.35 -9.72
CA TYR A 8 -0.46 -0.61 -10.50
C TYR A 8 -1.70 -0.14 -9.74
N SER A 9 -2.63 0.48 -10.46
CA SER A 9 -4.00 0.71 -10.01
C SER A 9 -4.78 -0.62 -9.94
N VAL A 10 -5.89 -0.60 -9.20
CA VAL A 10 -6.80 -1.76 -9.09
C VAL A 10 -7.28 -2.24 -10.47
N GLY A 11 -7.62 -1.31 -11.37
CA GLY A 11 -8.07 -1.65 -12.73
C GLY A 11 -6.99 -2.32 -13.57
N GLU A 12 -5.74 -1.86 -13.46
CA GLU A 12 -4.59 -2.47 -14.14
C GLU A 12 -4.32 -3.88 -13.61
N ILE A 13 -4.37 -4.08 -12.29
CA ILE A 13 -4.23 -5.40 -11.67
C ILE A 13 -5.30 -6.36 -12.19
N GLN A 14 -6.57 -5.93 -12.20
CA GLN A 14 -7.67 -6.75 -12.69
C GLN A 14 -7.51 -7.12 -14.17
N SER A 15 -7.06 -6.18 -15.00
CA SER A 15 -6.83 -6.42 -16.43
C SER A 15 -5.66 -7.38 -16.67
N GLN A 16 -4.51 -7.09 -16.05
CA GLN A 16 -3.26 -7.82 -16.25
C GLN A 16 -3.31 -9.24 -15.69
N TYR A 17 -3.95 -9.43 -14.54
CA TYR A 17 -3.97 -10.70 -13.81
C TYR A 17 -5.36 -11.38 -13.78
N LYS A 18 -6.25 -10.99 -14.70
CA LYS A 18 -7.62 -11.52 -14.81
C LYS A 18 -7.70 -13.04 -14.72
N ALA A 19 -6.80 -13.74 -15.42
CA ALA A 19 -6.82 -15.20 -15.49
C ALA A 19 -6.48 -15.85 -14.13
N GLN A 20 -5.51 -15.29 -13.41
CA GLN A 20 -5.06 -15.74 -12.10
C GLN A 20 -6.10 -15.43 -11.02
N LEU A 21 -6.72 -14.25 -11.09
CA LEU A 21 -7.78 -13.84 -10.17
C LEU A 21 -9.05 -14.69 -10.35
N ALA A 22 -9.41 -15.03 -11.60
CA ALA A 22 -10.59 -15.83 -11.89
C ALA A 22 -10.40 -17.34 -11.68
N ASN A 23 -9.17 -17.87 -11.76
CA ASN A 23 -8.89 -19.31 -11.63
C ASN A 23 -7.72 -19.61 -10.67
N PRO A 24 -7.89 -19.37 -9.35
CA PRO A 24 -6.80 -19.52 -8.38
C PRO A 24 -6.18 -20.93 -8.38
N GLU A 25 -7.00 -21.97 -8.51
CA GLU A 25 -6.56 -23.38 -8.49
C GLU A 25 -5.61 -23.71 -9.65
N LYS A 26 -5.93 -23.23 -10.85
CA LYS A 26 -5.12 -23.47 -12.06
C LYS A 26 -3.70 -22.91 -11.92
N TYR A 27 -3.55 -21.79 -11.22
CA TYR A 27 -2.28 -21.09 -11.04
C TYR A 27 -1.67 -21.32 -9.65
N GLN A 28 -2.12 -22.36 -8.93
CA GLN A 28 -1.63 -22.71 -7.58
C GLN A 28 -1.57 -21.50 -6.64
N CYS A 29 -2.59 -20.64 -6.72
CA CYS A 29 -2.60 -19.40 -5.98
C CYS A 29 -2.79 -19.64 -4.49
N GLN A 30 -2.05 -18.90 -3.66
CA GLN A 30 -2.13 -18.94 -2.21
C GLN A 30 -2.41 -17.54 -1.67
N LEU A 31 -3.31 -17.44 -0.68
CA LEU A 31 -3.53 -16.18 0.03
C LEU A 31 -2.41 -15.94 1.04
N LYS A 32 -1.90 -14.72 1.03
CA LYS A 32 -0.94 -14.20 1.99
C LYS A 32 -1.42 -12.86 2.51
N SER A 33 -1.13 -12.57 3.77
CA SER A 33 -1.36 -11.25 4.34
C SER A 33 -0.11 -10.74 5.04
N ILE A 34 0.11 -9.44 4.98
CA ILE A 34 1.11 -8.73 5.76
C ILE A 34 0.42 -7.56 6.45
N THR A 35 0.71 -7.35 7.72
CA THR A 35 0.31 -6.13 8.43
C THR A 35 1.52 -5.23 8.50
N GLN A 36 1.42 -4.05 7.91
CA GLN A 36 2.43 -3.00 7.97
C GLN A 36 1.85 -1.83 8.76
N HIS A 37 2.68 -1.09 9.50
CA HIS A 37 2.20 0.12 10.15
C HIS A 37 2.29 1.28 9.17
N GLU A 38 1.15 1.88 8.87
CA GLU A 38 1.09 3.13 8.12
C GLU A 38 1.16 4.27 9.14
N CYS A 39 2.14 5.16 8.99
CA CYS A 39 2.42 6.22 9.95
C CYS A 39 2.28 7.59 9.29
N THR A 40 1.63 8.50 10.01
CA THR A 40 1.58 9.92 9.69
C THR A 40 2.33 10.72 10.75
N PHE A 41 2.66 11.95 10.39
CA PHE A 41 3.39 12.89 11.23
C PHE A 41 2.51 14.11 11.46
N ARG A 42 2.29 14.46 12.72
CA ARG A 42 1.60 15.68 13.11
C ARG A 42 2.63 16.78 13.36
N PRO A 43 2.70 17.83 12.52
CA PRO A 43 3.68 18.89 12.68
C PRO A 43 3.42 19.74 13.92
N SER A 44 4.47 20.07 14.66
CA SER A 44 4.39 20.96 15.83
C SER A 44 3.99 22.40 15.48
N THR A 45 4.24 22.82 14.23
CA THR A 45 4.05 24.19 13.74
C THR A 45 2.58 24.59 13.51
N ILE A 46 1.65 23.64 13.40
CA ILE A 46 0.26 23.92 13.02
C ILE A 46 -0.68 24.04 14.22
N ARG A 47 -0.42 23.32 15.33
CA ARG A 47 -1.37 23.26 16.47
C ARG A 47 -1.09 24.22 17.61
N ALA A 48 0.13 24.68 17.76
CA ALA A 48 0.46 25.50 18.91
C ALA A 48 1.37 26.65 18.50
N ASN A 49 0.98 27.86 18.88
CA ASN A 49 1.90 28.99 19.02
C ASN A 49 2.97 28.74 20.13
N ASP A 50 3.23 27.48 20.47
CA ASP A 50 4.17 27.04 21.50
C ASP A 50 5.24 26.13 20.86
N PRO A 51 6.46 26.64 20.67
CA PRO A 51 7.59 25.89 20.11
C PRO A 51 8.03 24.66 20.94
N SER A 52 7.48 24.49 22.16
CA SER A 52 7.88 23.41 23.07
C SER A 52 7.15 22.09 22.84
N THR A 53 6.09 22.07 22.01
CA THR A 53 5.35 20.82 21.74
C THR A 53 6.10 19.99 20.70
N PRO A 54 6.61 18.80 21.04
CA PRO A 54 7.30 17.95 20.07
C PRO A 54 6.30 17.43 19.03
N PRO A 55 6.76 17.15 17.81
CA PRO A 55 5.91 16.54 16.81
C PRO A 55 5.49 15.12 17.22
N GLU A 56 4.29 14.73 16.80
CA GLU A 56 3.68 13.44 17.14
C GLU A 56 3.69 12.50 15.93
N ILE A 57 3.98 11.22 16.15
CA ILE A 57 3.93 10.17 15.13
C ILE A 57 2.77 9.25 15.48
N ILE A 58 1.81 9.11 14.57
CA ILE A 58 0.64 8.27 14.75
C ILE A 58 0.73 7.14 13.73
N CYS A 59 0.68 5.89 14.18
CA CYS A 59 0.80 4.71 13.34
C CYS A 59 -0.42 3.81 13.48
N LEU A 60 -0.99 3.38 12.36
CA LEU A 60 -2.10 2.45 12.29
C LEU A 60 -1.66 1.11 11.70
N PRO A 61 -2.15 -0.02 12.22
CA PRO A 61 -1.89 -1.32 11.60
C PRO A 61 -2.71 -1.42 10.30
N PHE A 62 -2.04 -1.43 9.16
CA PHE A 62 -2.65 -1.58 7.84
C PHE A 62 -2.38 -2.98 7.28
N LYS A 63 -3.43 -3.77 7.08
CA LYS A 63 -3.36 -5.10 6.49
C LYS A 63 -3.39 -5.00 4.98
N ARG A 64 -2.42 -5.63 4.33
CA ARG A 64 -2.36 -5.83 2.88
C ARG A 64 -2.52 -7.32 2.57
N ILE A 65 -3.34 -7.62 1.56
CA ILE A 65 -3.63 -8.99 1.14
C ILE A 65 -3.04 -9.22 -0.25
N PHE A 66 -2.35 -10.34 -0.40
CA PHE A 66 -1.71 -10.75 -1.64
C PHE A 66 -2.20 -12.13 -2.05
N GLN A 67 -2.47 -12.30 -3.34
CA GLN A 67 -2.61 -13.59 -3.98
C GLN A 67 -1.29 -13.97 -4.64
N ARG A 68 -0.59 -14.95 -4.08
CA ARG A 68 0.66 -15.46 -4.63
C ARG A 68 0.38 -16.59 -5.61
N CYS A 69 0.62 -16.38 -6.90
CA CYS A 69 0.31 -17.35 -7.96
C CYS A 69 1.56 -17.80 -8.72
N LEU A 70 1.54 -19.03 -9.22
CA LEU A 70 2.55 -19.61 -10.09
C LEU A 70 2.12 -19.39 -11.56
N ILE A 71 2.89 -18.61 -12.30
CA ILE A 71 2.56 -18.29 -13.70
C ILE A 71 3.61 -18.84 -14.67
N PRO A 72 3.20 -19.31 -15.86
CA PRO A 72 4.14 -19.66 -16.90
C PRO A 72 4.77 -18.41 -17.49
N VAL A 73 6.10 -18.41 -17.64
CA VAL A 73 6.88 -17.34 -18.27
C VAL A 73 7.68 -17.94 -19.42
N THR A 74 7.82 -17.18 -20.51
CA THR A 74 8.70 -17.54 -21.61
C THR A 74 9.86 -16.56 -21.64
N THR A 75 11.07 -17.05 -21.39
CA THR A 75 12.30 -16.26 -21.51
C THR A 75 13.02 -16.65 -22.79
N LYS A 76 13.76 -15.71 -23.38
CA LYS A 76 14.67 -15.98 -24.49
C LYS A 76 16.10 -16.00 -23.94
N ASP A 77 16.88 -16.99 -24.34
CA ASP A 77 18.32 -16.98 -24.08
C ASP A 77 19.06 -16.04 -25.07
N GLU A 78 20.36 -15.87 -24.86
CA GLU A 78 21.23 -15.04 -25.72
C GLU A 78 21.28 -15.54 -27.17
N ALA A 79 20.97 -16.82 -27.41
CA ALA A 79 20.87 -17.45 -28.73
C ALA A 79 19.45 -17.36 -29.34
N GLY A 80 18.51 -16.68 -28.68
CA GLY A 80 17.13 -16.48 -29.14
C GLY A 80 16.18 -17.66 -28.94
N ARG A 81 16.61 -18.74 -28.29
CA ARG A 81 15.77 -19.91 -27.98
C ARG A 81 14.81 -19.56 -26.85
N LYS A 82 13.54 -19.95 -27.02
CA LYS A 82 12.48 -19.73 -26.03
C LYS A 82 12.46 -20.88 -25.04
N THR A 83 12.69 -20.58 -23.77
CA THR A 83 12.53 -21.53 -22.66
C THR A 83 11.27 -21.20 -21.89
N ARG A 84 10.44 -22.22 -21.66
CA ARG A 84 9.24 -22.10 -20.82
C ARG A 84 9.61 -22.47 -19.39
N SER A 85 9.34 -21.58 -18.45
CA SER A 85 9.52 -21.79 -17.03
C SER A 85 8.30 -21.32 -16.26
N GLU A 86 8.32 -21.48 -14.95
CA GLU A 86 7.28 -20.98 -14.06
C GLU A 86 7.89 -19.98 -13.06
N LYS A 87 7.10 -18.98 -12.69
CA LYS A 87 7.51 -17.93 -11.75
C LYS A 87 6.39 -17.64 -10.76
N TRP A 88 6.75 -17.53 -9.49
CA TRP A 88 5.86 -17.00 -8.46
C TRP A 88 5.75 -15.48 -8.59
N ILE A 89 4.52 -14.99 -8.62
CA ILE A 89 4.20 -13.56 -8.54
C ILE A 89 3.30 -13.31 -7.33
N ASN A 90 3.39 -12.13 -6.74
CA ASN A 90 2.46 -11.65 -5.72
C ASN A 90 1.57 -10.59 -6.37
N ILE A 91 0.26 -10.82 -6.36
CA ILE A 91 -0.73 -9.88 -6.86
C ILE A 91 -1.39 -9.25 -5.63
N GLU A 92 -1.27 -7.94 -5.46
CA GLU A 92 -1.98 -7.25 -4.39
C GLU A 92 -3.49 -7.24 -4.68
N ILE A 93 -4.29 -7.69 -3.71
CA ILE A 93 -5.75 -7.72 -3.79
C ILE A 93 -6.41 -6.98 -2.61
N THR A 94 -5.62 -6.16 -1.89
CA THR A 94 -6.10 -5.24 -0.86
C THR A 94 -7.18 -4.33 -1.45
N ASN A 95 -8.29 -4.17 -0.73
CA ASN A 95 -9.41 -3.32 -1.15
C ASN A 95 -9.97 -2.51 0.04
N GLU A 96 -10.96 -1.66 -0.21
CA GLU A 96 -11.57 -0.78 0.82
C GLU A 96 -12.17 -1.54 2.00
N LYS A 97 -12.56 -2.82 1.81
CA LYS A 97 -13.13 -3.67 2.86
C LYS A 97 -12.08 -4.36 3.72
N THR A 98 -10.81 -4.36 3.30
CA THR A 98 -9.74 -5.16 3.93
C THR A 98 -9.40 -4.68 5.34
N ASN A 99 -9.56 -3.38 5.60
CA ASN A 99 -9.24 -2.71 6.86
C ASN A 99 -10.46 -1.98 7.44
N HIS A 100 -11.68 -2.39 7.06
CA HIS A 100 -12.92 -1.72 7.49
C HIS A 100 -13.11 -1.79 9.02
N ASP A 101 -12.60 -2.83 9.66
CA ASP A 101 -12.58 -3.01 11.11
C ASP A 101 -11.79 -1.93 11.85
N LEU A 102 -10.88 -1.21 11.19
CA LEU A 102 -10.17 -0.09 11.80
C LEU A 102 -11.08 1.15 11.95
N VAL A 103 -11.97 1.38 11.00
CA VAL A 103 -12.80 2.60 10.91
C VAL A 103 -14.16 2.47 11.61
N GLU A 104 -14.50 1.28 12.11
CA GLU A 104 -15.74 1.06 12.84
C GLU A 104 -15.76 1.87 14.16
N PRO A 105 -16.90 2.48 14.55
CA PRO A 105 -16.97 3.28 15.77
C PRO A 105 -16.59 2.52 17.05
N GLU A 106 -16.88 1.22 17.08
CA GLU A 106 -16.57 0.32 18.21
C GLU A 106 -15.15 -0.29 18.11
N SER A 107 -14.37 0.09 17.09
CA SER A 107 -13.01 -0.40 16.94
C SER A 107 -12.10 0.14 18.04
N LYS A 108 -11.21 -0.72 18.55
CA LYS A 108 -10.14 -0.29 19.46
C LYS A 108 -9.21 0.76 18.85
N TYR A 109 -9.19 0.90 17.52
CA TYR A 109 -8.39 1.87 16.79
C TYR A 109 -9.18 3.12 16.38
N SER A 110 -10.47 3.23 16.70
CA SER A 110 -11.32 4.33 16.22
C SER A 110 -10.75 5.71 16.56
N LYS A 111 -10.23 5.88 17.78
CA LYS A 111 -9.55 7.12 18.19
C LYS A 111 -8.28 7.36 17.38
N ASP A 112 -7.41 6.36 17.28
CA ASP A 112 -6.14 6.46 16.56
C ASP A 112 -6.37 6.76 15.06
N VAL A 113 -7.44 6.23 14.47
CA VAL A 113 -7.85 6.52 13.09
C VAL A 113 -8.26 7.97 12.92
N MET A 114 -9.08 8.50 13.83
CA MET A 114 -9.47 9.91 13.79
C MET A 114 -8.24 10.82 13.96
N ASP A 115 -7.36 10.49 14.90
CA ASP A 115 -6.11 11.21 15.12
C ASP A 115 -5.18 11.17 13.89
N PHE A 116 -5.08 10.01 13.24
CA PHE A 116 -4.30 9.82 12.01
C PHE A 116 -4.85 10.66 10.86
N LEU A 117 -6.17 10.59 10.59
CA LEU A 117 -6.79 11.35 9.49
C LEU A 117 -6.69 12.87 9.69
N ASP A 118 -6.70 13.30 10.94
CA ASP A 118 -6.52 14.70 11.31
C ASP A 118 -5.07 15.14 11.11
N ALA A 119 -4.11 14.33 11.55
CA ALA A 119 -2.68 14.56 11.32
C ALA A 119 -2.32 14.58 9.82
N GLU A 120 -2.89 13.68 9.00
CA GLU A 120 -2.70 13.68 7.54
C GLU A 120 -3.19 14.97 6.88
N ARG A 121 -4.33 15.50 7.35
CA ARG A 121 -4.87 16.77 6.85
C ARG A 121 -3.98 17.94 7.20
N GLU A 122 -3.47 17.98 8.42
CA GLU A 122 -2.51 18.99 8.87
C GLU A 122 -1.20 18.88 8.11
N PHE A 123 -0.66 17.67 7.95
CA PHE A 123 0.55 17.40 7.20
C PHE A 123 0.42 17.82 5.73
N LYS A 124 -0.71 17.52 5.08
CA LYS A 124 -0.98 17.98 3.72
C LYS A 124 -0.94 19.50 3.63
N LYS A 125 -1.58 20.19 4.58
CA LYS A 125 -1.59 21.66 4.62
C LYS A 125 -0.19 22.24 4.86
N PHE A 126 0.59 21.59 5.73
CA PHE A 126 2.01 21.95 5.95
C PHE A 126 2.81 21.84 4.64
N MET A 127 2.68 20.72 3.93
CA MET A 127 3.39 20.49 2.66
C MET A 127 2.97 21.49 1.58
N GLU A 128 1.68 21.85 1.51
CA GLU A 128 1.17 22.89 0.60
C GLU A 128 1.85 24.25 0.90
N ILE A 129 1.89 24.68 2.15
CA ILE A 129 2.54 25.94 2.58
C ILE A 129 4.03 25.93 2.23
N GLU A 130 4.75 24.85 2.55
CA GLU A 130 6.18 24.72 2.23
C GLU A 130 6.42 24.74 0.71
N SER A 131 5.53 24.14 -0.07
CA SER A 131 5.64 24.10 -1.54
C SER A 131 5.37 25.44 -2.21
N GLU A 132 4.50 26.29 -1.63
CA GLU A 132 4.20 27.64 -2.11
C GLU A 132 5.25 28.68 -1.65
N GLY A 133 6.13 28.30 -0.72
CA GLY A 133 6.96 29.23 0.06
C GLY A 133 8.44 29.33 -0.28
N HIS A 134 9.01 28.62 -1.27
CA HIS A 134 10.41 28.82 -1.72
C HIS A 134 10.64 28.43 -3.20
N VAL A 135 10.57 29.42 -4.10
CA VAL A 135 11.40 29.57 -5.31
C VAL A 135 11.90 31.00 -5.36
#